data_AF-A0A2E7J854-F1
#
_entry.id   AF-A0A2E7J854-F1
#
_cell.length_a   1.000
_cell.length_b   1.000
_cell.length_c   1.000
_cell.angle_alpha   90.00
_cell.angle_beta   90.00
_cell.angle_gamma   90.00
#
_symmetry.space_group_name_H-M   'P 1'
#
loop_
_entity.id
_entity.type
_entity.pdbx_description
1 polymer ?
#
loop_
_entity_poly.entity_id
_entity_poly.type
_entity_poly.pdbx_seq_one_letter_code
_entity_poly.pdbx_strand_id
1 'polypeptide(L)'
;MTKVTHSTYLLMQYMEANKHCFHDPVQLFQSFTLALYEGTIGDNGLDPSNLYWLPSRNKTTNGVINAISGLTDWLSENHNVNNMNPLREADSFEKRLNYAAWFRRSHNDFLGHIKDRSISDTVNKVRSISGRQLMATSSDAIAFSEPLFGRFFLEGIGGASDRRVIVRNQLIILMMHFTGCRISDSLHLWVQDVHYDHNDEKKANVRLYHPEDGLAPDGWKSSKGSTNRAAYLREKYALTSRNRITGTQHVGWKNCSGQ
;
A
#
# COMPACT_ATOMS: atom_id res chain seq x y z
N MET A 1 12.79 11.44 18.86
CA MET A 1 13.00 12.82 18.35
C MET A 1 13.32 12.88 16.87
N THR A 2 14.25 12.07 16.34
CA THR A 2 14.69 12.14 14.92
C THR A 2 13.58 11.98 13.87
N LYS A 3 12.56 11.17 14.13
CA LYS A 3 11.42 11.00 13.19
C LYS A 3 10.57 12.25 13.05
N VAL A 4 10.27 12.93 14.17
CA VAL A 4 9.43 14.14 14.14
C VAL A 4 10.16 15.26 13.42
N THR A 5 11.45 15.47 13.72
CA THR A 5 12.26 16.50 13.07
C THR A 5 12.42 16.25 11.57
N HIS A 6 12.58 15.00 11.14
CA HIS A 6 12.62 14.64 9.73
C HIS A 6 11.27 14.87 9.04
N SER A 7 10.16 14.47 9.66
CA SER A 7 8.82 14.69 9.12
C SER A 7 8.49 16.18 8.99
N THR A 8 8.85 16.99 9.97
CA THR A 8 8.67 18.46 9.90
C THR A 8 9.54 19.08 8.82
N TYR A 9 10.76 18.59 8.65
CA TYR A 9 11.65 19.04 7.58
C TYR A 9 11.06 18.77 6.18
N LEU A 10 10.51 17.58 5.96
CA LEU A 10 9.81 17.26 4.71
C LEU A 10 8.60 18.18 4.49
N LEU A 11 7.79 18.41 5.53
CA LEU A 11 6.66 19.32 5.43
C LEU A 11 7.10 20.75 5.07
N MET A 12 8.15 21.26 5.71
CA MET A 12 8.69 22.60 5.41
C MET A 12 9.20 22.72 3.97
N GLN A 13 9.92 21.71 3.47
CA GLN A 13 10.34 21.69 2.06
C GLN A 13 9.15 21.75 1.11
N TYR A 14 8.09 20.99 1.40
CA TYR A 14 6.88 20.99 0.58
C TYR A 14 6.15 22.32 0.61
N MET A 15 6.02 22.92 1.80
CA MET A 15 5.45 24.26 1.96
C MET A 15 6.25 25.30 1.19
N GLU A 16 7.58 25.19 1.19
CA GLU A 16 8.45 26.12 0.46
C GLU A 16 8.27 26.03 -1.04
N ALA A 17 8.19 24.81 -1.58
CA ALA A 17 7.95 24.60 -3.01
C ALA A 17 6.54 25.05 -3.45
N ASN A 18 5.57 25.07 -2.55
CA ASN A 18 4.16 25.33 -2.84
C ASN A 18 3.58 26.56 -2.13
N LYS A 19 4.41 27.57 -1.82
CA LYS A 19 4.07 28.77 -1.02
C LYS A 19 2.78 29.49 -1.47
N HIS A 20 2.43 29.42 -2.75
CA HIS A 20 1.28 30.14 -3.33
C HIS A 20 0.11 29.24 -3.72
N CYS A 21 0.21 27.93 -3.49
CA CYS A 21 -0.77 26.97 -4.00
C CYS A 21 -1.93 26.74 -3.03
N PHE A 22 -1.76 27.01 -1.73
CA PHE A 22 -2.72 26.62 -0.70
C PHE A 22 -3.03 27.76 0.27
N HIS A 23 -4.32 27.97 0.52
CA HIS A 23 -4.82 28.90 1.55
C HIS A 23 -5.35 28.15 2.79
N ASP A 24 -5.77 26.89 2.61
CA ASP A 24 -6.29 26.02 3.67
C ASP A 24 -5.21 25.00 4.12
N PRO A 25 -4.85 24.96 5.42
CA PRO A 25 -3.90 23.99 5.96
C PRO A 25 -4.29 22.53 5.73
N VAL A 26 -5.60 22.22 5.67
CA VAL A 26 -6.08 20.85 5.44
C VAL A 26 -5.78 20.40 4.01
N GLN A 27 -6.07 21.25 3.02
CA GLN A 27 -5.75 20.97 1.61
C GLN A 27 -4.25 20.82 1.37
N LEU A 28 -3.44 21.66 2.03
CA LEU A 28 -1.98 21.55 1.97
C LEU A 28 -1.53 20.19 2.49
N PHE A 29 -2.07 19.74 3.63
CA PHE A 29 -1.70 18.46 4.20
C PHE A 29 -2.16 17.29 3.33
N GLN A 30 -3.37 17.36 2.73
CA GLN A 30 -3.83 16.36 1.75
C GLN A 30 -2.87 16.25 0.56
N SER A 31 -2.53 17.37 -0.08
CA SER A 31 -1.64 17.38 -1.23
C SER A 31 -0.22 16.90 -0.88
N PHE A 32 0.29 17.28 0.30
CA PHE A 32 1.53 16.76 0.85
C PHE A 32 1.50 15.23 1.01
N THR A 33 0.43 14.67 1.58
CA THR A 33 0.33 13.21 1.74
C THR A 33 0.27 12.48 0.41
N LEU A 34 -0.43 13.04 -0.59
CA LEU A 34 -0.45 12.49 -1.95
C LEU A 34 0.94 12.52 -2.58
N ALA A 35 1.66 13.64 -2.46
CA ALA A 35 3.03 13.78 -2.96
C ALA A 35 4.00 12.76 -2.33
N LEU A 36 3.82 12.39 -1.06
CA LEU A 36 4.62 11.33 -0.43
C LEU A 36 4.30 9.93 -0.99
N TYR A 37 3.04 9.64 -1.30
CA TYR A 37 2.62 8.34 -1.84
C TYR A 37 2.88 8.18 -3.34
N GLU A 38 2.82 9.27 -4.11
CA GLU A 38 2.92 9.26 -5.57
C GLU A 38 4.27 9.76 -6.09
N GLY A 39 5.06 10.39 -5.22
CA GLY A 39 6.18 11.21 -5.67
C GLY A 39 5.69 12.50 -6.34
N THR A 40 6.60 13.43 -6.58
CA THR A 40 6.31 14.71 -7.24
C THR A 40 6.69 14.71 -8.72
N ILE A 41 7.36 13.68 -9.21
CA ILE A 41 7.77 13.54 -10.61
C ILE A 41 6.56 13.14 -11.46
N GLY A 42 6.15 13.98 -12.41
CA GLY A 42 5.06 13.67 -13.34
C GLY A 42 5.43 12.64 -14.40
N ASP A 43 4.44 12.17 -15.17
CA ASP A 43 4.63 11.15 -16.22
C ASP A 43 5.60 11.63 -17.33
N ASN A 44 5.74 12.94 -17.51
CA ASN A 44 6.69 13.55 -18.45
C ASN A 44 8.14 13.57 -17.93
N GLY A 45 8.40 13.02 -16.73
CA GLY A 45 9.71 13.05 -16.06
C GLY A 45 10.07 14.41 -15.45
N LEU A 46 9.20 15.41 -15.58
CA LEU A 46 9.38 16.74 -15.02
C LEU A 46 8.59 16.90 -13.72
N ASP A 47 9.19 17.62 -12.77
CA ASP A 47 8.55 17.99 -11.51
C ASP A 47 8.40 19.53 -11.41
N PRO A 48 7.17 20.07 -11.50
CA PRO A 48 6.91 21.50 -11.34
C PRO A 48 7.32 22.06 -9.97
N SER A 49 7.35 21.22 -8.94
CA SER A 49 7.71 21.61 -7.57
C SER A 49 9.23 21.60 -7.31
N ASN A 50 10.03 21.08 -8.25
CA ASN A 50 11.49 20.89 -8.12
C ASN A 50 11.94 20.06 -6.90
N LEU A 51 11.04 19.31 -6.25
CA LEU A 51 11.36 18.45 -5.10
C LEU A 51 11.95 17.10 -5.53
N TYR A 52 11.54 16.62 -6.70
CA TYR A 52 11.85 15.33 -7.32
C TYR A 52 11.66 14.14 -6.36
N TRP A 53 10.65 14.20 -5.50
CA TRP A 53 10.38 13.13 -4.53
C TRP A 53 9.93 11.87 -5.24
N LEU A 54 10.43 10.74 -4.76
CA LEU A 54 10.04 9.42 -5.24
C LEU A 54 8.94 8.84 -4.35
N PRO A 55 8.08 7.97 -4.90
CA PRO A 55 7.07 7.26 -4.13
C PRO A 55 7.68 6.54 -2.93
N SER A 56 7.23 6.90 -1.73
CA SER A 56 7.68 6.30 -0.47
C SER A 56 6.85 5.08 -0.09
N ARG A 57 7.43 4.16 0.70
CA ARG A 57 6.68 2.98 1.19
C ARG A 57 5.52 3.41 2.06
N ASN A 58 4.40 2.69 1.98
CA ASN A 58 3.22 2.98 2.80
C ASN A 58 3.55 3.09 4.30
N LYS A 59 4.39 2.19 4.83
CA LYS A 59 4.83 2.21 6.23
C LYS A 59 5.62 3.47 6.60
N THR A 60 6.49 3.95 5.72
CA THR A 60 7.29 5.16 5.93
C THR A 60 6.40 6.39 5.91
N THR A 61 5.54 6.49 4.89
CA THR A 61 4.59 7.60 4.74
C THR A 61 3.62 7.68 5.92
N ASN A 62 3.05 6.55 6.36
CA ASN A 62 2.19 6.50 7.54
C ASN A 62 2.93 6.96 8.82
N GLY A 63 4.22 6.62 8.93
CA GLY A 63 5.07 7.10 10.03
C GLY A 63 5.24 8.63 10.02
N VAL A 64 5.40 9.22 8.84
CA VAL A 64 5.50 10.68 8.66
C VAL A 64 4.17 11.35 9.00
N ILE A 65 3.05 10.86 8.46
CA ILE A 65 1.70 11.38 8.70
C ILE A 65 1.36 11.35 10.19
N ASN A 66 1.63 10.24 10.88
CA ASN A 66 1.35 10.09 12.31
C ASN A 66 2.21 11.02 13.16
N ALA A 67 3.49 11.20 12.80
CA ALA A 67 4.40 12.10 13.52
C ALA A 67 3.97 13.57 13.38
N ILE A 68 3.55 13.99 12.18
CA ILE A 68 3.06 15.36 11.94
C ILE A 68 1.72 15.56 12.64
N SER A 69 0.78 14.61 12.51
CA SER A 69 -0.53 14.72 13.15
C SER A 69 -0.40 14.85 14.67
N GLY A 70 0.45 14.03 15.30
CA GLY A 70 0.70 14.14 16.75
C GLY A 70 1.35 15.46 17.17
N LEU A 71 2.21 16.05 16.32
CA LEU A 71 2.78 17.37 16.58
C LEU A 71 1.72 18.48 16.44
N THR A 72 0.90 18.44 15.39
CA THR A 72 -0.13 19.45 15.14
C THR A 72 -1.25 19.39 16.18
N ASP A 73 -1.55 18.20 16.70
CA ASP A 73 -2.46 18.02 17.84
C ASP A 73 -1.93 18.74 19.07
N TRP A 74 -0.68 18.45 19.45
CA TRP A 74 -0.04 19.10 20.60
C TRP A 74 0.02 20.63 20.44
N LEU A 75 0.29 21.12 19.23
CA LEU A 75 0.26 22.57 18.95
C LEU A 75 -1.15 23.16 19.07
N SER A 76 -2.18 22.45 18.61
CA SER A 76 -3.55 22.92 18.71
C SER A 76 -4.03 23.00 20.16
N GLU A 77 -3.64 22.02 21.00
CA GLU A 77 -4.02 21.96 22.42
C GLU A 77 -3.30 23.02 23.26
N ASN A 78 -2.01 23.30 22.99
CA ASN A 78 -1.21 24.18 23.84
C ASN A 78 -1.14 25.63 23.35
N HIS A 79 -1.35 25.88 22.05
CA HIS A 79 -1.16 27.20 21.45
C HIS A 79 -2.40 27.71 20.68
N ASN A 80 -3.55 27.03 20.76
CA ASN A 80 -4.80 27.40 20.07
C ASN A 80 -4.62 27.65 18.55
N VAL A 81 -3.73 26.87 17.91
CA VAL A 81 -3.47 26.97 16.47
C VAL A 81 -4.40 26.02 15.71
N ASN A 82 -4.80 26.41 14.50
CA ASN A 82 -5.59 25.55 13.61
C ASN A 82 -4.87 24.21 13.34
N ASN A 83 -5.55 23.11 13.64
CA ASN A 83 -5.02 21.77 13.43
C ASN A 83 -5.07 21.41 11.93
N MET A 84 -3.96 20.92 11.37
CA MET A 84 -3.86 20.52 9.96
C MET A 84 -4.58 19.19 9.67
N ASN A 85 -4.76 18.33 10.68
CA ASN A 85 -5.46 17.05 10.55
C ASN A 85 -6.42 16.83 11.73
N PRO A 86 -7.52 17.58 11.83
CA PRO A 86 -8.43 17.51 12.96
C PRO A 86 -9.12 16.14 13.07
N LEU A 87 -9.53 15.80 14.29
CA LEU A 87 -10.46 14.69 14.55
C LEU A 87 -11.87 15.15 14.18
N ARG A 88 -12.52 14.42 13.27
CA ARG A 88 -13.93 14.59 12.92
C ARG A 88 -14.77 13.46 13.51
N GLU A 89 -16.07 13.69 13.61
CA GLU A 89 -17.02 12.61 13.87
C GLU A 89 -16.98 11.57 12.75
N ALA A 90 -16.91 10.31 13.17
CA ALA A 90 -16.87 9.15 12.30
C ALA A 90 -18.27 8.88 11.71
N ASP A 91 -18.32 8.52 10.43
CA ASP A 91 -19.54 8.07 9.79
C ASP A 91 -20.01 6.71 10.36
N SER A 92 -21.26 6.31 10.10
CA SER A 92 -21.83 5.02 10.55
C SER A 92 -20.95 3.83 10.15
N PHE A 93 -20.44 3.83 8.92
CA PHE A 93 -19.54 2.76 8.46
C PHE A 93 -18.20 2.80 9.20
N GLU A 94 -17.61 3.98 9.37
CA GLU A 94 -16.34 4.17 10.06
C GLU A 94 -16.45 3.80 11.55
N LYS A 95 -17.56 4.14 12.21
CA LYS A 95 -17.88 3.72 13.59
C LYS A 95 -17.92 2.21 13.71
N ARG A 96 -18.56 1.51 12.77
CA ARG A 96 -18.60 0.03 12.74
C ARG A 96 -17.20 -0.57 12.57
N LEU A 97 -16.38 0.01 11.69
CA LEU A 97 -15.01 -0.45 11.46
C LEU A 97 -14.14 -0.25 12.70
N ASN A 98 -14.21 0.94 13.32
CA ASN A 98 -13.52 1.26 14.56
C ASN A 98 -13.96 0.34 15.70
N TYR A 99 -15.27 0.08 15.80
CA TYR A 99 -15.82 -0.85 16.77
C TYR A 99 -15.30 -2.27 16.54
N ALA A 100 -15.29 -2.76 15.30
CA ALA A 100 -14.74 -4.08 14.98
C ALA A 100 -13.23 -4.19 15.30
N ALA A 101 -12.47 -3.13 15.03
CA ALA A 101 -11.05 -3.05 15.37
C ALA A 101 -10.83 -3.03 16.89
N TRP A 102 -11.62 -2.24 17.62
CA TRP A 102 -11.62 -2.19 19.08
C TRP A 102 -12.00 -3.56 19.68
N PHE A 103 -13.06 -4.18 19.17
CA PHE A 103 -13.54 -5.49 19.61
C PHE A 103 -12.46 -6.57 19.43
N ARG A 104 -11.84 -6.64 18.24
CA ARG A 104 -10.74 -7.59 17.97
C ARG A 104 -9.53 -7.33 18.88
N ARG A 105 -9.14 -6.07 19.06
CA ARG A 105 -8.02 -5.71 19.94
C ARG A 105 -8.32 -6.08 21.39
N SER A 106 -9.51 -5.75 21.89
CA SER A 106 -9.92 -6.04 23.27
C SER A 106 -10.06 -7.53 23.52
N HIS A 107 -10.56 -8.30 22.55
CA HIS A 107 -10.73 -9.75 22.67
C HIS A 107 -9.39 -10.50 22.62
N ASN A 108 -8.42 -9.99 21.84
CA ASN A 108 -7.10 -10.60 21.69
C ASN A 108 -6.04 -9.98 22.62
N ASP A 109 -6.43 -9.12 23.57
CA ASP A 109 -5.52 -8.52 24.57
C ASP A 109 -5.47 -9.41 25.81
N PHE A 110 -4.30 -10.01 26.06
CA PHE A 110 -4.05 -10.88 27.22
C PHE A 110 -4.35 -10.19 28.57
N LEU A 111 -4.18 -8.86 28.66
CA LEU A 111 -4.45 -8.08 29.86
C LEU A 111 -5.75 -7.27 29.77
N GLY A 112 -6.64 -7.61 28.84
CA GLY A 112 -7.92 -6.91 28.61
C GLY A 112 -8.92 -7.02 29.76
N HIS A 113 -8.66 -7.86 30.77
CA HIS A 113 -9.47 -7.98 31.99
C HIS A 113 -9.17 -6.90 33.05
N ILE A 114 -8.06 -6.16 32.90
CA ILE A 114 -7.65 -5.08 33.82
C ILE A 114 -8.13 -3.72 33.30
N LYS A 115 -8.40 -3.61 32.00
CA LYS A 115 -8.85 -2.37 31.37
C LYS A 115 -10.36 -2.21 31.49
N ASP A 116 -10.79 -0.97 31.67
CA ASP A 116 -12.20 -0.63 31.55
C ASP A 116 -12.69 -1.00 30.13
N ARG A 117 -13.82 -1.70 30.07
CA ARG A 117 -14.43 -2.22 28.82
C ARG A 117 -15.46 -1.28 28.24
N SER A 118 -15.62 -0.08 28.82
CA SER A 118 -16.43 0.98 28.25
C SER A 118 -15.99 1.26 26.81
N ILE A 119 -16.97 1.44 25.91
CA ILE A 119 -16.71 1.80 24.52
C ILE A 119 -16.07 3.19 24.55
N SER A 120 -14.79 3.26 24.20
CA SER A 120 -14.06 4.52 24.22
C SER A 120 -14.64 5.50 23.21
N ASP A 121 -14.71 6.78 23.58
CA ASP A 121 -15.04 7.90 22.68
C ASP A 121 -14.16 7.94 21.42
N THR A 122 -13.03 7.26 21.43
CA THR A 122 -12.16 7.06 20.26
C THR A 122 -12.83 6.30 19.11
N VAL A 123 -13.87 5.50 19.37
CA VAL A 123 -14.65 4.83 18.31
C VAL A 123 -15.45 5.85 17.49
N ASN A 124 -15.86 6.97 18.10
CA ASN A 124 -16.67 8.00 17.47
C ASN A 124 -15.87 9.03 16.67
N LYS A 125 -14.53 9.06 16.83
CA LYS A 125 -13.67 10.07 16.20
C LYS A 125 -12.70 9.44 15.20
N VAL A 126 -12.59 10.05 14.02
CA VAL A 126 -11.68 9.63 12.95
C VAL A 126 -10.88 10.83 12.43
N ARG A 127 -9.65 10.61 11.99
CA ARG A 127 -8.83 11.64 11.35
C ARG A 127 -9.34 11.97 9.96
N SER A 128 -9.28 13.23 9.57
CA SER A 128 -9.60 13.65 8.20
C SER A 128 -8.71 12.97 7.15
N ILE A 129 -7.43 12.77 7.47
CA ILE A 129 -6.45 12.08 6.63
C ILE A 129 -5.87 10.93 7.45
N SER A 130 -6.08 9.71 6.95
CA SER A 130 -5.54 8.49 7.52
C SER A 130 -4.53 7.86 6.57
N GLY A 131 -3.49 7.24 7.15
CA GLY A 131 -2.51 6.49 6.37
C GLY A 131 -3.14 5.25 5.71
N ARG A 132 -2.61 4.84 4.55
CA ARG A 132 -3.08 3.62 3.86
C ARG A 132 -2.87 2.38 4.72
N GLN A 133 -3.93 1.62 4.94
CA GLN A 133 -3.92 0.37 5.70
C GLN A 133 -4.17 -0.83 4.78
N LEU A 134 -3.39 -1.89 4.96
CA LEU A 134 -3.64 -3.17 4.30
C LEU A 134 -4.67 -3.95 5.13
N MET A 135 -5.83 -4.26 4.54
CA MET A 135 -6.84 -5.09 5.20
C MET A 135 -6.61 -6.56 4.88
N ALA A 136 -6.52 -7.39 5.92
CA ALA A 136 -6.57 -8.84 5.80
C ALA A 136 -8.04 -9.29 5.81
N THR A 137 -8.51 -9.85 4.70
CA THR A 137 -9.84 -10.44 4.61
C THR A 137 -9.76 -11.93 4.94
N SER A 138 -10.48 -12.36 5.98
CA SER A 138 -10.79 -13.77 6.21
C SER A 138 -12.19 -14.04 5.65
N SER A 139 -12.29 -14.64 4.47
CA SER A 139 -13.57 -15.20 4.00
C SER A 139 -13.40 -16.69 3.74
N ASP A 140 -14.36 -17.49 4.19
CA ASP A 140 -14.52 -18.87 3.73
C ASP A 140 -14.94 -18.84 2.25
N ALA A 141 -13.96 -19.01 1.37
CA ALA A 141 -14.17 -19.10 -0.06
C ALA A 141 -14.51 -20.54 -0.46
N ILE A 142 -15.43 -20.71 -1.41
CA ILE A 142 -15.71 -22.01 -2.02
C ILE A 142 -14.45 -22.45 -2.76
N ALA A 143 -13.85 -23.56 -2.33
CA ALA A 143 -12.66 -24.13 -2.95
C ALA A 143 -13.03 -25.10 -4.08
N PHE A 144 -12.15 -25.18 -5.09
CA PHE A 144 -12.24 -26.20 -6.11
C PHE A 144 -11.91 -27.58 -5.53
N SER A 145 -12.49 -28.65 -6.09
CA SER A 145 -12.25 -30.00 -5.61
C SER A 145 -10.84 -30.47 -5.98
N GLU A 146 -9.97 -30.66 -4.99
CA GLU A 146 -8.59 -31.12 -5.15
C GLU A 146 -8.41 -32.37 -6.05
N PRO A 147 -9.20 -33.46 -5.91
CA PRO A 147 -9.03 -34.65 -6.76
C PRO A 147 -9.27 -34.38 -8.25
N LEU A 148 -10.02 -33.33 -8.60
CA LEU A 148 -10.29 -32.96 -9.99
C LEU A 148 -9.19 -32.06 -10.58
N PHE A 149 -8.27 -31.53 -9.76
CA PHE A 149 -7.28 -30.54 -10.21
C PHE A 149 -6.33 -31.12 -11.26
N GLY A 150 -5.83 -32.35 -11.05
CA GLY A 150 -4.93 -32.99 -12.01
C GLY A 150 -5.57 -33.16 -13.39
N ARG A 151 -6.84 -33.56 -13.45
CA ARG A 151 -7.60 -33.68 -14.69
C ARG A 151 -7.84 -32.31 -15.33
N PHE A 152 -8.25 -31.32 -14.53
CA PHE A 152 -8.42 -29.95 -14.99
C PHE A 152 -7.13 -29.36 -15.58
N PHE A 153 -5.98 -29.60 -14.94
CA PHE A 153 -4.69 -29.08 -15.38
C PHE A 153 -4.23 -29.70 -16.71
N LEU A 154 -4.44 -31.01 -16.90
CA LEU A 154 -4.00 -31.72 -18.10
C LEU A 154 -4.98 -31.58 -19.28
N GLU A 155 -6.30 -31.67 -19.03
CA GLU A 155 -7.32 -31.75 -20.07
C GLU A 155 -8.10 -30.44 -20.24
N GLY A 156 -8.16 -29.59 -19.21
CA GLY A 156 -8.99 -28.38 -19.19
C GLY A 156 -8.35 -27.15 -19.84
N ILE A 157 -7.05 -27.17 -20.11
CA ILE A 157 -6.30 -26.00 -20.58
C ILE A 157 -5.78 -26.27 -22.01
N GLY A 158 -6.42 -25.69 -23.03
CA GLY A 158 -6.01 -26.00 -24.42
C GLY A 158 -6.57 -25.12 -25.55
N GLY A 159 -7.21 -23.98 -25.25
CA GLY A 159 -7.90 -23.18 -26.27
C GLY A 159 -7.02 -22.27 -27.14
N ALA A 160 -5.73 -22.12 -26.83
CA ALA A 160 -4.84 -21.19 -27.54
C ALA A 160 -3.99 -21.92 -28.59
N SER A 161 -3.86 -21.34 -29.79
CA SER A 161 -3.03 -21.91 -30.86
C SER A 161 -1.52 -21.79 -30.59
N ASP A 162 -1.10 -20.73 -29.86
CA ASP A 162 0.31 -20.50 -29.53
C ASP A 162 0.73 -21.26 -28.27
N ARG A 163 1.77 -22.10 -28.41
CA ARG A 163 2.37 -22.86 -27.33
C ARG A 163 2.82 -21.99 -26.15
N ARG A 164 3.32 -20.78 -26.40
CA ARG A 164 3.78 -19.86 -25.34
C ARG A 164 2.63 -19.43 -24.44
N VAL A 165 1.47 -19.19 -25.04
CA VAL A 165 0.24 -18.79 -24.32
C VAL A 165 -0.28 -19.95 -23.49
N ILE A 166 -0.24 -21.18 -24.01
CA ILE A 166 -0.63 -22.39 -23.27
C ILE A 166 0.25 -22.55 -22.02
N VAL A 167 1.58 -22.53 -22.19
CA VAL A 167 2.52 -22.71 -21.07
C VAL A 167 2.37 -21.60 -20.03
N ARG A 168 2.24 -20.34 -20.45
CA ARG A 168 1.98 -19.22 -19.54
C ARG A 168 0.72 -19.45 -18.71
N ASN A 169 -0.38 -19.84 -19.34
CA ASN A 169 -1.66 -20.06 -18.65
C ASN A 169 -1.56 -21.24 -17.66
N GLN A 170 -0.87 -22.31 -18.03
CA GLN A 170 -0.60 -23.45 -17.13
C GLN A 170 0.21 -23.02 -15.90
N LEU A 171 1.27 -22.23 -16.09
CA LEU A 171 2.10 -21.74 -14.99
C LEU A 171 1.33 -20.80 -14.04
N ILE A 172 0.47 -19.92 -14.58
CA ILE A 172 -0.39 -19.06 -13.76
C ILE A 172 -1.35 -19.91 -12.92
N ILE A 173 -1.96 -20.94 -13.51
CA ILE A 173 -2.89 -21.84 -12.78
C ILE A 173 -2.16 -22.62 -11.68
N LEU A 174 -0.95 -23.13 -11.95
CA LEU A 174 -0.12 -23.78 -10.92
C LEU A 174 0.17 -22.81 -9.77
N MET A 175 0.57 -21.59 -10.10
CA MET A 175 0.83 -20.57 -9.08
C MET A 175 -0.42 -20.29 -8.24
N MET A 176 -1.57 -20.06 -8.88
CA MET A 176 -2.83 -19.83 -8.17
C MET A 176 -3.23 -20.98 -7.26
N HIS A 177 -3.08 -22.23 -7.73
CA HIS A 177 -3.44 -23.42 -6.97
C HIS A 177 -2.56 -23.60 -5.72
N PHE A 178 -1.25 -23.52 -5.89
CA PHE A 178 -0.31 -23.80 -4.79
C PHE A 178 -0.08 -22.63 -3.84
N THR A 179 -0.25 -21.39 -4.31
CA THR A 179 -0.03 -20.18 -3.47
C THR A 179 -1.32 -19.53 -2.99
N GLY A 180 -2.47 -19.91 -3.54
CA GLY A 180 -3.75 -19.25 -3.27
C GLY A 180 -3.80 -17.80 -3.77
N CYS A 181 -2.86 -17.39 -4.64
CA CYS A 181 -2.83 -16.03 -5.17
C CYS A 181 -3.93 -15.81 -6.22
N ARG A 182 -4.33 -14.56 -6.41
CA ARG A 182 -5.27 -14.20 -7.48
C ARG A 182 -4.56 -14.13 -8.83
N ILE A 183 -5.33 -14.22 -9.92
CA ILE A 183 -4.82 -13.98 -11.28
C ILE A 183 -4.06 -12.66 -11.36
N SER A 184 -4.61 -11.59 -10.75
CA SER A 184 -3.97 -10.27 -10.69
C SER A 184 -2.60 -10.30 -10.03
N ASP A 185 -2.44 -11.11 -8.97
CA ASP A 185 -1.22 -11.17 -8.18
C ASP A 185 -0.14 -11.93 -8.96
N SER A 186 -0.53 -13.00 -9.67
CA SER A 186 0.37 -13.73 -10.58
C SER A 186 0.89 -12.87 -11.73
N LEU A 187 0.11 -11.88 -12.19
CA LEU A 187 0.50 -10.95 -13.26
C LEU A 187 1.51 -9.87 -12.79
N HIS A 188 1.69 -9.70 -11.48
CA HIS A 188 2.66 -8.76 -10.88
C HIS A 188 4.00 -9.41 -10.53
N LEU A 189 4.25 -10.64 -10.96
CA LEU A 189 5.50 -11.36 -10.72
C LEU A 189 6.65 -10.76 -11.53
N TRP A 190 7.80 -10.55 -10.89
CA TRP A 190 9.04 -10.14 -11.57
C TRP A 190 9.94 -11.37 -11.75
N VAL A 191 10.82 -11.35 -12.75
CA VAL A 191 11.75 -12.48 -13.00
C VAL A 191 12.61 -12.75 -11.76
N GLN A 192 13.04 -11.68 -11.08
CA GLN A 192 13.82 -11.74 -9.84
C GLN A 192 13.05 -12.28 -8.64
N ASP A 193 11.74 -12.49 -8.72
CA ASP A 193 10.97 -13.09 -7.62
C ASP A 193 11.08 -14.60 -7.59
N VAL A 194 11.53 -15.20 -8.70
CA VAL A 194 11.67 -16.63 -8.89
C VAL A 194 13.13 -16.99 -8.68
N HIS A 195 13.38 -17.77 -7.63
CA HIS A 195 14.72 -18.23 -7.26
C HIS A 195 14.75 -19.75 -7.27
N TYR A 196 15.91 -20.34 -7.52
CA TYR A 196 16.12 -21.74 -7.18
C TYR A 196 16.14 -21.91 -5.66
N ASP A 197 15.62 -23.03 -5.16
CA ASP A 197 15.72 -23.35 -3.75
C ASP A 197 17.19 -23.55 -3.38
N HIS A 198 17.59 -23.07 -2.19
CA HIS A 198 18.99 -23.13 -1.75
C HIS A 198 19.48 -24.58 -1.60
N ASN A 199 18.55 -25.49 -1.31
CA ASN A 199 18.84 -26.90 -1.05
C ASN A 199 18.63 -27.79 -2.29
N ASP A 200 17.88 -27.32 -3.30
CA ASP A 200 17.49 -28.14 -4.46
C ASP A 200 17.27 -27.27 -5.69
N GLU A 201 18.20 -27.33 -6.64
CA GLU A 201 18.14 -26.58 -7.90
C GLU A 201 16.95 -27.01 -8.79
N LYS A 202 16.32 -28.16 -8.53
CA LYS A 202 15.12 -28.59 -9.26
C LYS A 202 13.85 -27.95 -8.73
N LYS A 203 13.91 -27.25 -7.59
CA LYS A 203 12.77 -26.56 -6.99
C LYS A 203 12.89 -25.06 -7.21
N ALA A 204 11.78 -24.44 -7.60
CA ALA A 204 11.67 -23.00 -7.70
C ALA A 204 10.94 -22.45 -6.47
N ASN A 205 11.56 -21.49 -5.79
CA ASN A 205 10.96 -20.66 -4.76
C ASN A 205 10.44 -19.36 -5.40
N VAL A 206 9.12 -19.16 -5.33
CA VAL A 206 8.45 -17.99 -5.90
C VAL A 206 7.98 -17.08 -4.76
N ARG A 207 8.45 -15.83 -4.74
CA ARG A 207 8.09 -14.86 -3.70
C ARG A 207 7.21 -13.76 -4.26
N LEU A 208 5.94 -13.74 -3.88
CA LEU A 208 5.01 -12.68 -4.28
C LEU A 208 5.20 -11.44 -3.40
N TYR A 209 5.59 -10.32 -4.01
CA TYR A 209 5.72 -9.03 -3.36
C TYR A 209 4.61 -8.06 -3.77
N HIS A 210 4.36 -7.05 -2.95
CA HIS A 210 3.45 -5.96 -3.29
C HIS A 210 3.98 -5.20 -4.54
N PRO A 211 3.14 -4.81 -5.51
CA PRO A 211 3.57 -4.22 -6.79
C PRO A 211 4.29 -2.89 -6.63
N GLU A 212 3.95 -2.14 -5.57
CA GLU A 212 4.59 -0.85 -5.23
C GLU A 212 5.72 -1.00 -4.20
N ASP A 213 5.40 -1.51 -3.01
CA ASP A 213 6.31 -1.62 -1.85
C ASP A 213 7.33 -2.77 -1.97
N GLY A 214 7.17 -3.66 -2.96
CA GLY A 214 8.10 -4.76 -3.24
C GLY A 214 9.50 -4.25 -3.59
N LEU A 215 10.49 -5.13 -3.46
CA LEU A 215 11.87 -4.79 -3.80
C LEU A 215 12.04 -4.66 -5.32
N ALA A 216 12.79 -3.63 -5.71
CA ALA A 216 13.26 -3.43 -7.08
C ALA A 216 14.28 -4.54 -7.46
N PRO A 217 14.39 -4.86 -8.76
CA PRO A 217 15.22 -5.95 -9.24
C PRO A 217 16.70 -5.62 -9.12
N ASP A 218 17.54 -6.67 -9.19
CA ASP A 218 19.00 -6.57 -9.35
C ASP A 218 19.69 -5.71 -8.26
N GLY A 219 19.10 -5.65 -7.06
CA GLY A 219 19.60 -4.84 -5.96
C GLY A 219 19.57 -3.33 -6.22
N TRP A 220 18.72 -2.87 -7.17
CA TRP A 220 18.63 -1.47 -7.55
C TRP A 220 18.33 -0.57 -6.36
N LYS A 221 19.03 0.57 -6.32
CA LYS A 221 18.79 1.64 -5.38
C LYS A 221 18.71 2.95 -6.14
N SER A 222 17.68 3.72 -5.85
CA SER A 222 17.55 5.09 -6.32
C SER A 222 18.72 5.95 -5.86
N SER A 223 19.00 7.04 -6.58
CA SER A 223 19.86 8.14 -6.10
C SER A 223 19.49 8.62 -4.69
N LYS A 224 18.21 8.56 -4.31
CA LYS A 224 17.69 8.93 -2.97
C LYS A 224 17.61 7.77 -1.98
N GLY A 225 18.16 6.60 -2.31
CA GLY A 225 18.23 5.42 -1.44
C GLY A 225 16.96 4.56 -1.35
N SER A 226 15.90 4.91 -2.09
CA SER A 226 14.70 4.06 -2.20
C SER A 226 14.98 2.78 -2.99
N THR A 227 14.41 1.66 -2.57
CA THR A 227 14.62 0.33 -3.17
C THR A 227 13.33 -0.32 -3.64
N ASN A 228 12.26 0.47 -3.76
CA ASN A 228 10.91 -0.02 -4.00
C ASN A 228 10.64 -0.09 -5.50
N ARG A 229 9.77 -1.00 -5.92
CA ARG A 229 9.34 -1.11 -7.33
C ARG A 229 8.73 0.17 -7.87
N ALA A 230 7.91 0.86 -7.08
CA ALA A 230 7.32 2.13 -7.48
C ALA A 230 8.39 3.20 -7.80
N ALA A 231 9.44 3.28 -6.98
CA ALA A 231 10.55 4.18 -7.21
C ALA A 231 11.37 3.78 -8.45
N TYR A 232 11.61 2.48 -8.65
CA TYR A 232 12.33 1.98 -9.82
C TYR A 232 11.60 2.26 -11.14
N LEU A 233 10.28 2.01 -11.18
CA LEU A 233 9.47 2.28 -12.37
C LEU A 233 9.47 3.78 -12.70
N ARG A 234 9.36 4.63 -11.68
CA ARG A 234 9.34 6.09 -11.85
C ARG A 234 10.69 6.63 -12.31
N GLU A 235 11.80 6.19 -11.71
CA GLU A 235 13.13 6.72 -12.00
C GLU A 235 13.73 6.18 -13.30
N LYS A 236 13.56 4.88 -13.59
CA LYS A 236 14.19 4.25 -14.78
C LYS A 236 13.35 4.39 -16.04
N TYR A 237 12.03 4.37 -15.91
CA TYR A 237 11.12 4.29 -17.06
C TYR A 237 10.06 5.40 -17.10
N ALA A 238 10.02 6.31 -16.11
CA ALA A 238 8.93 7.28 -15.94
C ALA A 238 7.53 6.63 -15.92
N LEU A 239 7.44 5.37 -15.47
CA LEU A 239 6.20 4.62 -15.45
C LEU A 239 5.57 4.63 -14.05
N THR A 240 4.24 4.67 -14.03
CA THR A 240 3.43 4.45 -12.84
C THR A 240 3.12 2.96 -12.68
N SER A 241 2.96 2.49 -11.45
CA SER A 241 2.64 1.09 -11.18
C SER A 241 1.27 0.70 -11.76
N ARG A 242 1.19 -0.49 -12.35
CA ARG A 242 0.00 -1.00 -13.08
C ARG A 242 -1.28 -1.08 -12.24
N ASN A 243 -1.15 -1.14 -10.93
CA ASN A 243 -2.28 -1.11 -9.99
C ASN A 243 -2.87 0.29 -9.79
N ARG A 244 -2.19 1.37 -10.21
CA ARG A 244 -2.68 2.75 -10.14
C ARG A 244 -3.14 3.31 -11.49
N ILE A 245 -2.67 2.74 -12.59
CA ILE A 245 -3.07 3.16 -13.95
C ILE A 245 -4.55 2.85 -14.17
N THR A 246 -5.27 3.73 -14.86
CA THR A 246 -6.66 3.52 -15.29
C THR A 246 -6.71 3.00 -16.73
N GLY A 247 -7.75 2.23 -17.07
CA GLY A 247 -7.96 1.70 -18.43
C GLY A 247 -7.47 0.26 -18.62
N THR A 248 -7.17 -0.12 -19.86
CA THR A 248 -6.90 -1.53 -20.26
C THR A 248 -5.59 -2.10 -19.72
N GLN A 249 -4.66 -1.23 -19.29
CA GLN A 249 -3.40 -1.64 -18.69
C GLN A 249 -3.48 -1.84 -17.17
N HIS A 250 -4.64 -1.57 -16.57
CA HIS A 250 -4.87 -1.72 -15.15
C HIS A 250 -4.81 -3.19 -14.74
N VAL A 251 -3.90 -3.50 -13.81
CA VAL A 251 -3.87 -4.80 -13.13
C VAL A 251 -3.99 -4.51 -11.65
N GLY A 252 -5.24 -4.46 -11.19
CA GLY A 252 -5.57 -4.11 -9.82
C GLY A 252 -5.17 -5.21 -8.85
N TRP A 253 -4.45 -4.85 -7.80
CA TRP A 253 -4.61 -5.53 -6.52
C TRP A 253 -5.88 -4.92 -5.92
N LYS A 254 -6.90 -5.71 -5.57
CA LYS A 254 -8.05 -5.16 -4.85
C LYS A 254 -7.57 -4.66 -3.50
N ASN A 255 -7.22 -3.38 -3.43
CA ASN A 255 -7.39 -2.63 -2.22
C ASN A 255 -8.90 -2.49 -2.08
N CYS A 256 -9.47 -3.01 -1.00
CA CYS A 256 -10.82 -2.61 -0.60
C CYS A 256 -10.76 -1.15 -0.14
N SER A 257 -10.49 -0.22 -1.05
CA SER A 257 -11.00 1.14 -0.91
C SER A 257 -12.51 1.00 -1.04
N GLY A 258 -13.18 0.91 0.10
CA GLY A 258 -14.61 1.18 0.15
C GLY A 258 -14.80 2.56 -0.48
N GLN A 259 -15.45 2.58 -1.64
CA GLN A 259 -16.30 3.70 -1.98
C GLN A 259 -17.48 3.70 -1.02
#